data_AF-A0AAJ0CRN8-F1
#
_entry.id   AF-A0AAJ0CRN8-F1
#
_cell.length_a   1.000
_cell.length_b   1.000
_cell.length_c   1.000
_cell.angle_alpha   90.00
_cell.angle_beta   90.00
_cell.angle_gamma   90.00
#
_symmetry.space_group_name_H-M   'P 1'
#
loop_
_entity.id
_entity.type
_entity.pdbx_description
1 polymer ?
#
loop_
_entity_poly.entity_id
_entity_poly.type
_entity_poly.pdbx_seq_one_letter_code
_entity_poly.pdbx_strand_id
1 'polypeptide(L)'
;MAISDATKALEAMKRLESKQEISIIKLSETITDPAEQGSRQRASDASNSFLDGPTPASLAADLAHYTELFAKLRFSYVEQVTKEKFIRAIVGDPPLIVTMQENLDLEEENAEAKAELKSLKLEVASMVAELERRGRNLSQRYEAVQLDTAKLEELPAKTEELEARVQQLRAVHERGRGDNPNYNLPLAKTLSLVARRKAEQQELARELAALQAKVPGKQKEAERLEAELGPLEAKLQISLTAAREAQRRKEAALGGMADDLEQRARWWRASEDVLKQVLDLKT
;
A
#
# COMPACT_ATOMS: atom_id res chain seq x y z
N MET A 1 -10.41 20.45 -4.56
CA MET A 1 -9.87 21.62 -3.83
C MET A 1 -8.42 21.38 -3.43
N ALA A 2 -8.09 20.36 -2.63
CA ALA A 2 -6.70 20.12 -2.20
C ALA A 2 -5.67 19.97 -3.35
N ILE A 3 -6.01 19.23 -4.43
CA ILE A 3 -5.11 19.07 -5.59
C ILE A 3 -4.87 20.39 -6.32
N SER A 4 -5.95 21.17 -6.54
CA SER A 4 -5.83 22.47 -7.21
C SER A 4 -5.04 23.48 -6.40
N ASP A 5 -5.00 23.33 -5.08
CA ASP A 5 -4.26 24.23 -4.20
C ASP A 5 -2.77 23.84 -4.16
N ALA A 6 -2.47 22.53 -4.16
CA ALA A 6 -1.11 22.01 -4.27
C ALA A 6 -0.45 22.37 -5.62
N THR A 7 -1.17 22.21 -6.75
CA THR A 7 -0.63 22.56 -8.07
C THR A 7 -0.41 24.06 -8.23
N LYS A 8 -1.32 24.90 -7.74
CA LYS A 8 -1.15 26.37 -7.71
C LYS A 8 0.05 26.79 -6.86
N ALA A 9 0.26 26.16 -5.71
CA ALA A 9 1.43 26.42 -4.87
C ALA A 9 2.72 26.04 -5.58
N LEU A 10 2.73 24.91 -6.30
CA LEU A 10 3.87 24.45 -7.10
C LEU A 10 4.20 25.40 -8.25
N GLU A 11 3.18 25.87 -8.97
CA GLU A 11 3.35 26.87 -10.02
C GLU A 11 3.85 28.22 -9.47
N ALA A 12 3.37 28.64 -8.30
CA ALA A 12 3.84 29.84 -7.63
C ALA A 12 5.32 29.71 -7.22
N MET A 13 5.73 28.55 -6.70
CA MET A 13 7.13 28.25 -6.36
C MET A 13 8.02 28.26 -7.59
N LYS A 14 7.63 27.60 -8.68
CA LYS A 14 8.38 27.60 -9.96
C LYS A 14 8.53 29.01 -10.55
N ARG A 15 7.51 29.86 -10.41
CA ARG A 15 7.58 31.29 -10.80
C ARG A 15 8.52 32.11 -9.91
N LEU A 16 8.67 31.76 -8.64
CA LEU A 16 9.61 32.43 -7.73
C LEU A 16 11.05 31.99 -8.01
N GLU A 17 11.27 30.70 -8.26
CA GLU A 17 12.57 30.17 -8.69
C GLU A 17 13.01 30.78 -10.02
N SER A 18 12.13 30.89 -11.01
CA SER A 18 12.47 31.50 -12.30
C SER A 18 12.82 32.99 -12.19
N LYS A 19 12.28 33.70 -11.19
CA LYS A 19 12.59 35.11 -10.91
C LYS A 19 13.90 35.28 -10.14
N GLN A 20 14.42 34.24 -9.49
CA GLN A 20 15.73 34.26 -8.85
C GLN A 20 16.83 34.06 -9.90
N GLU A 21 17.01 35.07 -10.76
CA GLU A 21 18.07 35.09 -11.77
C GLU A 21 19.47 35.27 -11.14
N ILE A 22 19.54 35.77 -9.90
CA ILE A 22 20.76 36.10 -9.18
C ILE A 22 20.93 35.14 -7.99
N SER A 23 21.27 33.88 -8.27
CA SER A 23 21.77 33.00 -7.21
C SER A 23 23.23 33.35 -6.95
N ILE A 24 23.67 33.31 -5.68
CA ILE A 24 25.09 33.49 -5.33
C ILE A 24 25.97 32.52 -6.14
N ILE A 25 25.43 31.36 -6.51
CA ILE A 25 26.07 30.36 -7.38
C ILE A 25 26.31 30.92 -8.79
N LYS A 26 25.31 31.55 -9.44
CA LYS A 26 25.48 32.21 -10.74
C LYS A 26 26.44 33.41 -10.67
N LEU A 27 26.39 34.17 -9.58
CA LEU A 27 27.33 35.27 -9.34
C LEU A 27 28.76 34.74 -9.16
N SER A 28 28.96 33.64 -8.43
CA SER A 28 30.26 33.00 -8.33
C SER A 28 30.70 32.45 -9.68
N GLU A 29 29.81 31.86 -10.48
CA GLU A 29 30.12 31.39 -11.84
C GLU A 29 30.63 32.53 -12.73
N THR A 30 30.03 33.72 -12.68
CA THR A 30 30.55 34.89 -13.42
C THR A 30 31.92 35.38 -12.95
N ILE A 31 32.28 35.16 -11.68
CA ILE A 31 33.64 35.42 -11.18
C ILE A 31 34.61 34.34 -11.68
N THR A 32 34.11 33.16 -12.06
CA THR A 32 34.89 31.98 -12.43
C THR A 32 35.07 31.81 -13.95
N ASP A 33 34.58 32.73 -14.79
CA ASP A 33 34.60 32.54 -16.24
C ASP A 33 36.05 32.48 -16.78
N PRO A 34 36.57 31.30 -17.17
CA PRO A 34 37.97 31.13 -17.54
C PRO A 34 38.25 31.63 -18.96
N ALA A 35 37.20 32.00 -19.71
CA ALA A 35 37.30 32.42 -21.10
C ALA A 35 38.00 33.77 -21.30
N GLU A 36 38.04 34.65 -20.29
CA GLU A 36 38.77 35.93 -20.37
C GLU A 36 40.26 35.83 -19.98
N GLN A 37 40.72 34.70 -19.42
CA GLN A 37 42.11 34.52 -18.99
C GLN A 37 43.04 33.94 -20.06
N GLY A 38 42.57 33.81 -21.30
CA GLY A 38 43.33 33.24 -22.42
C GLY A 38 44.36 34.14 -23.11
N SER A 39 44.63 35.38 -22.68
CA SER A 39 45.46 36.32 -23.49
C SER A 39 46.49 37.19 -22.78
N ARG A 40 46.83 36.96 -21.51
CA ARG A 40 47.96 37.69 -20.87
C ARG A 40 48.95 36.75 -20.21
N GLN A 41 49.68 36.02 -21.06
CA GLN A 41 51.01 35.52 -20.70
C GLN A 41 51.96 36.72 -20.52
N ARG A 42 52.15 37.14 -19.26
CA ARG A 42 53.41 37.70 -18.80
C ARG A 42 53.85 36.90 -17.58
N ALA A 43 54.89 36.12 -17.80
CA ALA A 43 55.52 35.26 -16.81
C ALA A 43 56.32 36.08 -15.80
N SER A 44 56.00 35.90 -14.51
CA SER A 44 56.98 35.91 -13.42
C SER A 44 56.32 35.35 -12.16
N ASP A 45 56.57 34.05 -11.94
CA ASP A 45 56.91 33.41 -10.66
C ASP A 45 56.01 33.70 -9.43
N ALA A 46 54.90 32.96 -9.32
CA ALA A 46 54.39 32.32 -8.10
C ALA A 46 53.02 31.64 -8.41
N SER A 47 52.81 30.41 -7.93
CA SER A 47 51.53 29.66 -7.87
C SER A 47 50.87 29.26 -9.20
N ASN A 48 51.20 28.06 -9.69
CA ASN A 48 50.55 27.37 -10.80
C ASN A 48 49.37 26.47 -10.32
N SER A 49 48.62 26.89 -9.31
CA SER A 49 47.49 26.14 -8.71
C SER A 49 46.11 26.50 -9.27
N PHE A 50 46.05 27.34 -10.32
CA PHE A 50 44.80 27.83 -10.93
C PHE A 50 44.13 26.85 -11.92
N LEU A 51 44.60 25.59 -12.02
CA LEU A 51 44.06 24.62 -12.99
C LEU A 51 42.85 23.82 -12.49
N ASP A 52 42.53 23.90 -11.20
CA ASP A 52 41.33 23.32 -10.62
C ASP A 52 40.49 24.47 -10.05
N GLY A 53 39.20 24.53 -10.39
CA GLY A 53 38.31 25.60 -9.93
C GLY A 53 38.37 25.79 -8.41
N PRO A 54 38.01 26.98 -7.88
CA PRO A 54 38.17 27.29 -6.46
C PRO A 54 37.31 26.34 -5.62
N THR A 55 37.93 25.28 -5.11
CA THR A 55 37.34 24.46 -4.07
C THR A 55 37.47 25.23 -2.75
N PRO A 56 36.54 25.06 -1.79
CA PRO A 56 36.63 25.74 -0.49
C PRO A 56 37.97 25.52 0.21
N ALA A 57 38.61 24.37 -0.04
CA ALA A 57 39.93 24.03 0.47
C ALA A 57 41.08 24.80 -0.22
N SER A 58 41.01 25.01 -1.55
CA SER A 58 42.03 25.78 -2.26
C SER A 58 41.98 27.26 -1.90
N LEU A 59 40.78 27.83 -1.74
CA LEU A 59 40.60 29.22 -1.34
C LEU A 59 41.15 29.51 0.06
N ALA A 60 41.00 28.57 0.99
CA ALA A 60 41.59 28.68 2.34
C ALA A 60 43.12 28.68 2.29
N ALA A 61 43.71 27.83 1.45
CA ALA A 61 45.16 27.77 1.25
C ALA A 61 45.72 29.05 0.61
N ASP A 62 45.03 29.58 -0.40
CA ASP A 62 45.39 30.83 -1.07
C ASP A 62 45.31 32.02 -0.10
N LEU A 63 44.25 32.12 0.71
CA LEU A 63 44.14 33.15 1.73
C LEU A 63 45.29 33.07 2.75
N ALA A 64 45.66 31.86 3.20
CA ALA A 64 46.81 31.69 4.09
C ALA A 64 48.11 32.18 3.42
N HIS A 65 48.37 31.77 2.18
CA HIS A 65 49.53 32.22 1.41
C HIS A 65 49.58 33.75 1.25
N TYR A 66 48.47 34.38 0.86
CA TYR A 66 48.41 35.84 0.70
C TYR A 66 48.61 36.57 2.03
N THR A 67 48.06 36.07 3.14
CA THR A 67 48.29 36.69 4.45
C THR A 67 49.75 36.67 4.84
N GLU A 68 50.48 35.58 4.57
CA GLU A 68 51.92 35.49 4.82
C GLU A 68 52.72 36.40 3.87
N LEU A 69 52.40 36.39 2.57
CA LEU A 69 53.05 37.24 1.57
C LEU A 69 52.87 38.73 1.93
N PHE A 70 51.65 39.17 2.22
CA PHE A 70 51.38 40.56 2.59
C PHE A 70 52.00 40.93 3.94
N ALA A 71 52.08 40.01 4.90
CA ALA A 71 52.80 40.25 6.14
C ALA A 71 54.30 40.50 5.88
N LYS A 72 54.93 39.69 5.03
CA LYS A 72 56.34 39.88 4.60
C LYS A 72 56.53 41.18 3.84
N LEU A 73 55.64 41.48 2.89
CA LEU A 73 55.71 42.69 2.08
C LEU A 73 55.53 43.95 2.93
N ARG A 74 54.59 43.93 3.88
CA ARG A 74 54.37 45.00 4.85
C ARG A 74 55.61 45.22 5.70
N PHE A 75 56.24 44.15 6.21
CA PHE A 75 57.47 44.26 6.99
C PHE A 75 58.61 44.89 6.17
N SER A 76 58.86 44.36 4.96
CA SER A 76 59.90 44.87 4.06
C SER A 76 59.67 46.33 3.68
N TYR A 77 58.42 46.71 3.38
CA TYR A 77 58.08 48.09 3.02
C TYR A 77 58.28 49.05 4.19
N VAL A 78 57.76 48.71 5.38
CA VAL A 78 57.93 49.55 6.58
C VAL A 78 59.41 49.68 6.94
N GLU A 79 60.18 48.60 6.86
CA GLU A 79 61.63 48.63 7.10
C GLU A 79 62.35 49.51 6.07
N GLN A 80 62.03 49.39 4.78
CA GLN A 80 62.67 50.18 3.73
C GLN A 80 62.34 51.67 3.86
N VAL A 81 61.06 52.01 4.08
CA VAL A 81 60.63 53.40 4.25
C VAL A 81 61.22 54.01 5.51
N THR A 82 61.31 53.26 6.61
CA THR A 82 61.94 53.78 7.84
C THR A 82 63.44 53.98 7.66
N LYS A 83 64.15 53.05 7.01
CA LYS A 83 65.57 53.22 6.65
C LYS A 83 65.79 54.45 5.77
N GLU A 84 64.99 54.62 4.72
CA GLU A 84 65.11 55.77 3.82
C GLU A 84 64.81 57.09 4.53
N LYS A 85 63.72 57.14 5.32
CA LYS A 85 63.32 58.33 6.07
C LYS A 85 64.38 58.70 7.12
N PHE A 86 64.99 57.71 7.77
CA PHE A 86 66.09 57.92 8.72
C PHE A 86 67.34 58.48 8.04
N ILE A 87 67.76 57.89 6.92
CA ILE A 87 68.91 58.40 6.15
C ILE A 87 68.64 59.83 5.67
N ARG A 88 67.44 60.10 5.15
CA ARG A 88 67.06 61.44 4.70
C ARG A 88 66.99 62.45 5.84
N ALA A 89 66.58 62.04 7.04
CA ALA A 89 66.55 62.91 8.21
C ALA A 89 67.95 63.30 8.71
N ILE A 90 68.93 62.40 8.58
CA ILE A 90 70.33 62.65 9.03
C ILE A 90 71.14 63.38 7.96
N VAL A 91 70.92 63.05 6.68
CA VAL A 91 71.68 63.59 5.54
C VAL A 91 71.03 64.85 4.95
N GLY A 92 69.75 65.10 5.24
CA GLY A 92 69.03 66.29 4.81
C GLY A 92 69.57 67.57 5.47
N ASP A 93 69.59 68.66 4.72
CA ASP A 93 70.02 69.98 5.20
C ASP A 93 68.82 70.94 5.16
N PRO A 94 68.26 71.37 6.31
CA PRO A 94 68.71 71.13 7.69
C PRO A 94 68.30 69.74 8.22
N PRO A 95 69.08 69.15 9.16
CA PRO A 95 68.79 67.84 9.73
C PRO A 95 67.48 67.88 10.52
N LEU A 96 66.64 66.86 10.31
CA LEU A 96 65.34 66.76 10.96
C LEU A 96 65.54 66.23 12.40
N ILE A 97 65.49 67.13 13.39
CA ILE A 97 65.57 66.76 14.81
C ILE A 97 64.15 66.62 15.33
N VAL A 98 63.72 65.37 15.57
CA VAL A 98 62.43 65.08 16.18
C VAL A 98 62.44 65.62 17.60
N THR A 99 61.54 66.54 17.90
CA THR A 99 61.41 67.11 19.25
C THR A 99 60.58 66.19 20.13
N MET A 100 60.76 66.29 21.45
CA MET A 100 59.95 65.48 22.38
C MET A 100 58.46 65.84 22.30
N GLN A 101 58.13 67.09 21.97
CA GLN A 101 56.75 67.52 21.77
C GLN A 101 56.09 66.84 20.56
N GLU A 102 56.78 66.79 19.42
CA GLU A 102 56.28 66.09 18.23
C GLU A 102 56.06 64.59 18.47
N ASN A 103 56.90 63.95 19.30
CA ASN A 103 56.67 62.56 19.69
C ASN A 103 55.40 62.40 20.55
N LEU A 104 55.16 63.30 21.50
CA LEU A 104 53.96 63.27 22.34
C LEU A 104 52.70 63.48 21.48
N ASP A 105 52.73 64.45 20.57
CA ASP A 105 51.60 64.72 19.67
C ASP A 105 51.31 63.51 18.75
N LEU A 106 52.36 62.87 18.20
CA LEU A 106 52.23 61.64 17.40
C LEU A 106 51.78 60.42 18.23
N GLU A 107 52.09 60.36 19.52
CA GLU A 107 51.63 59.32 20.43
C GLU A 107 50.13 59.47 20.73
N GLU A 108 49.65 60.70 20.91
CA GLU A 108 48.23 61.01 21.07
C GLU A 108 47.44 60.65 19.79
N GLU A 109 47.87 61.11 18.61
CA GLU A 109 47.22 60.78 17.33
C GLU A 109 47.19 59.25 17.08
N ASN A 110 48.29 58.55 17.39
CA ASN A 110 48.32 57.09 17.27
C ASN A 110 47.39 56.40 18.28
N ALA A 111 47.22 56.96 19.48
CA ALA A 111 46.31 56.40 20.48
C ALA A 111 44.86 56.51 20.02
N GLU A 112 44.47 57.66 19.46
CA GLU A 112 43.15 57.89 18.86
C GLU A 112 42.90 56.95 17.68
N ALA A 113 43.81 56.92 16.70
CA ALA A 113 43.69 56.04 15.53
C ALA A 113 43.66 54.54 15.93
N LYS A 114 44.40 54.14 16.97
CA LYS A 114 44.33 52.77 17.51
C LYS A 114 43.00 52.47 18.18
N ALA A 115 42.40 53.44 18.86
CA ALA A 115 41.09 53.27 19.48
C ALA A 115 40.00 53.10 18.41
N GLU A 116 40.02 53.93 17.37
CA GLU A 116 39.12 53.80 16.20
C GLU A 116 39.31 52.48 15.45
N LEU A 117 40.55 52.07 15.21
CA LEU A 117 40.82 50.79 14.56
C LEU A 117 40.30 49.60 15.39
N LYS A 118 40.37 49.69 16.72
CA LYS A 118 39.84 48.65 17.62
C LYS A 118 38.32 48.61 17.59
N SER A 119 37.63 49.75 17.61
CA SER A 119 36.17 49.79 17.53
C SER A 119 35.68 49.20 16.20
N LEU A 120 36.31 49.62 15.09
CA LEU A 120 35.94 49.13 13.76
C LEU A 120 36.21 47.62 13.61
N LYS A 121 37.31 47.11 14.18
CA LYS A 121 37.58 45.66 14.20
C LYS A 121 36.52 44.88 14.96
N LEU A 122 36.03 45.40 16.07
CA LEU A 122 34.95 44.75 16.84
C LEU A 122 33.63 44.77 16.08
N GLU A 123 33.32 45.86 15.38
CA GLU A 123 32.14 45.98 14.53
C GLU A 123 32.20 45.02 13.34
N VAL A 124 33.32 44.95 12.63
CA VAL A 124 33.50 44.00 11.52
C VAL A 124 33.41 42.56 12.03
N ALA A 125 34.02 42.24 13.17
CA ALA A 125 33.94 40.91 13.75
C ALA A 125 32.51 40.52 14.13
N SER A 126 31.71 41.45 14.67
CA SER A 126 30.31 41.19 15.00
C SER A 126 29.45 41.01 13.74
N MET A 127 29.68 41.83 12.70
CA MET A 127 29.00 41.71 11.42
C MET A 127 29.31 40.38 10.71
N VAL A 128 30.57 39.93 10.74
CA VAL A 128 30.97 38.63 10.19
C VAL A 128 30.28 37.49 10.94
N ALA A 129 30.28 37.51 12.27
CA ALA A 129 29.60 36.49 13.08
C ALA A 129 28.09 36.45 12.80
N GLU A 130 27.46 37.60 12.60
CA GLU A 130 26.04 37.67 12.22
C GLU A 130 25.80 37.14 10.80
N LEU A 131 26.65 37.48 9.84
CA LEU A 131 26.59 36.96 8.47
C LEU A 131 26.73 35.44 8.44
N GLU A 132 27.68 34.87 9.19
CA GLU A 132 27.83 33.42 9.30
C GLU A 132 26.58 32.76 9.87
N ARG A 133 26.02 33.33 10.95
CA ARG A 133 24.78 32.83 11.56
C ARG A 133 23.62 32.88 10.58
N ARG A 134 23.44 34.00 9.88
CA ARG A 134 22.39 34.18 8.87
C ARG A 134 22.59 33.24 7.69
N GLY A 135 23.82 33.05 7.23
CA GLY A 135 24.18 32.11 6.16
C GLY A 135 23.83 30.67 6.50
N ARG A 136 24.19 30.20 7.70
CA ARG A 136 23.82 28.85 8.18
C ARG A 136 22.31 28.67 8.28
N ASN A 137 21.58 29.67 8.81
CA ASN A 137 20.13 29.61 8.90
C ASN A 137 19.46 29.60 7.53
N LEU A 138 19.97 30.40 6.58
CA LEU A 138 19.48 30.44 5.21
C LEU A 138 19.69 29.11 4.49
N SER A 139 20.86 28.49 4.64
CA SER A 139 21.15 27.16 4.09
C SER A 139 20.16 26.10 4.61
N GLN A 140 19.92 26.05 5.92
CA GLN A 140 18.95 25.10 6.51
C GLN A 140 17.52 25.33 6.01
N ARG A 141 17.10 26.60 5.90
CA ARG A 141 15.77 26.94 5.36
C ARG A 141 15.65 26.57 3.89
N TYR A 142 16.71 26.79 3.11
CA TYR A 142 16.73 26.46 1.69
C TYR A 142 16.61 24.95 1.48
N GLU A 143 17.37 24.14 2.24
CA GLU A 143 17.26 22.68 2.22
C GLU A 143 15.85 22.21 2.59
N ALA A 144 15.24 22.78 3.63
CA ALA A 144 13.87 22.44 4.02
C ALA A 144 12.86 22.76 2.91
N VAL A 145 12.97 23.94 2.28
CA VAL A 145 12.11 24.35 1.16
C VAL A 145 12.30 23.42 -0.05
N GLN A 146 13.53 23.01 -0.35
CA GLN A 146 13.81 22.06 -1.43
C GLN A 146 13.14 20.70 -1.17
N LEU A 147 13.27 20.17 0.07
CA LEU A 147 12.61 18.92 0.46
C LEU A 147 11.09 19.01 0.37
N ASP A 148 10.51 20.11 0.83
CA ASP A 148 9.07 20.30 0.79
C ASP A 148 8.55 20.51 -0.64
N THR A 149 9.34 21.15 -1.50
CA THR A 149 9.03 21.29 -2.94
C THR A 149 9.01 19.94 -3.63
N ALA A 150 10.01 19.08 -3.37
CA ALA A 150 10.03 17.71 -3.90
C ALA A 150 8.82 16.89 -3.43
N LYS A 151 8.44 17.00 -2.15
CA LYS A 151 7.20 16.36 -1.66
C LYS A 151 5.96 16.91 -2.37
N LEU A 152 5.89 18.21 -2.59
CA LEU A 152 4.77 18.85 -3.27
C LEU A 152 4.64 18.36 -4.72
N GLU A 153 5.75 18.05 -5.39
CA GLU A 153 5.76 17.48 -6.75
C GLU A 153 5.20 16.05 -6.78
N GLU A 154 5.43 15.25 -5.73
CA GLU A 154 4.93 13.87 -5.65
C GLU A 154 3.45 13.76 -5.25
N LEU A 155 2.92 14.74 -4.50
CA LEU A 155 1.57 14.68 -3.93
C LEU A 155 0.44 14.54 -4.97
N PRO A 156 0.44 15.27 -6.11
CA PRO A 156 -0.61 15.14 -7.12
C PRO A 156 -0.73 13.72 -7.66
N ALA A 157 0.40 13.12 -8.06
CA ALA A 157 0.43 11.76 -8.60
C ALA A 157 -0.07 10.73 -7.57
N LYS A 158 0.37 10.83 -6.31
CA LYS A 158 -0.12 9.96 -5.22
C LYS A 158 -1.61 10.14 -4.97
N THR A 159 -2.13 11.36 -5.11
CA THR A 159 -3.56 11.62 -4.91
C THR A 159 -4.38 11.01 -6.04
N GLU A 160 -3.94 11.16 -7.29
CA GLU A 160 -4.57 10.52 -8.45
C GLU A 160 -4.57 8.98 -8.33
N GLU A 161 -3.47 8.40 -7.87
CA GLU A 161 -3.38 6.95 -7.61
C GLU A 161 -4.39 6.50 -6.55
N LEU A 162 -4.48 7.23 -5.43
CA LEU A 162 -5.43 6.94 -4.36
C LEU A 162 -6.88 7.12 -4.82
N GLU A 163 -7.17 8.15 -5.59
CA GLU A 163 -8.50 8.36 -6.17
C GLU A 163 -8.89 7.24 -7.13
N ALA A 164 -7.97 6.81 -8.00
CA ALA A 164 -8.19 5.66 -8.90
C ALA A 164 -8.45 4.38 -8.09
N ARG A 165 -7.69 4.14 -7.02
CA ARG A 165 -7.88 2.98 -6.13
C ARG A 165 -9.21 3.03 -5.39
N VAL A 166 -9.64 4.20 -4.93
CA VAL A 166 -10.96 4.39 -4.32
C VAL A 166 -12.07 4.12 -5.33
N GLN A 167 -11.94 4.59 -6.57
CA GLN A 167 -12.91 4.32 -7.64
C GLN A 167 -12.97 2.82 -7.97
N GLN A 168 -11.83 2.14 -8.05
CA GLN A 168 -11.78 0.69 -8.24
C GLN A 168 -12.48 -0.06 -7.09
N LEU A 169 -12.20 0.31 -5.84
CA LEU A 169 -12.85 -0.29 -4.67
C LEU A 169 -14.36 -0.04 -4.67
N ARG A 170 -14.80 1.17 -5.05
CA ARG A 170 -16.22 1.48 -5.22
C ARG A 170 -16.85 0.64 -6.33
N ALA A 171 -16.19 0.51 -7.48
CA ALA A 171 -16.68 -0.33 -8.57
C ALA A 171 -16.76 -1.81 -8.18
N VAL A 172 -15.79 -2.33 -7.43
CA VAL A 172 -15.83 -3.69 -6.86
C VAL A 172 -16.97 -3.82 -5.85
N HIS A 173 -17.17 -2.82 -5.00
CA HIS A 173 -18.28 -2.80 -4.05
C HIS A 173 -19.65 -2.78 -4.75
N GLU A 174 -19.80 -1.98 -5.81
CA GLU A 174 -21.04 -1.92 -6.60
C GLU A 174 -21.28 -3.20 -7.41
N ARG A 175 -20.23 -3.83 -7.96
CA ARG A 175 -20.35 -5.15 -8.64
C ARG A 175 -20.60 -6.30 -7.66
N GLY A 176 -20.02 -6.23 -6.46
CA GLY A 176 -20.24 -7.16 -5.35
C GLY A 176 -21.61 -6.99 -4.68
N ARG A 177 -22.33 -5.92 -5.02
CA ARG A 177 -23.74 -5.68 -4.71
C ARG A 177 -24.62 -6.58 -5.58
N GLY A 178 -24.40 -7.89 -5.49
CA GLY A 178 -25.23 -8.88 -6.19
C GLY A 178 -26.70 -8.83 -5.74
N ASP A 179 -27.57 -9.51 -6.48
CA ASP A 179 -29.05 -9.56 -6.35
C ASP A 179 -29.62 -9.78 -4.93
N ASN A 180 -28.79 -10.19 -3.98
CA ASN A 180 -29.21 -10.49 -2.61
C ASN A 180 -29.02 -9.26 -1.69
N PRO A 181 -30.11 -8.59 -1.27
CA PRO A 181 -30.05 -7.35 -0.46
C PRO A 181 -29.43 -7.56 0.93
N ASN A 182 -29.32 -8.81 1.39
CA ASN A 182 -28.71 -9.16 2.66
C ASN A 182 -27.18 -8.98 2.70
N TYR A 183 -26.50 -8.96 1.55
CA TYR A 183 -25.05 -8.72 1.49
C TYR A 183 -24.68 -7.22 1.52
N ASN A 184 -25.67 -6.35 1.42
CA ASN A 184 -25.50 -4.90 1.38
C ASN A 184 -25.97 -4.24 2.70
N LEU A 185 -26.07 -5.03 3.76
CA LEU A 185 -26.47 -4.57 5.08
C LEU A 185 -25.28 -3.90 5.81
N PRO A 186 -25.50 -2.79 6.53
CA PRO A 186 -24.51 -2.25 7.46
C PRO A 186 -24.06 -3.30 8.48
N LEU A 187 -22.82 -3.20 8.96
CA LEU A 187 -22.20 -4.18 9.86
C LEU A 187 -23.08 -4.56 11.07
N ALA A 188 -23.76 -3.58 11.68
CA ALA A 188 -24.67 -3.85 12.79
C ALA A 188 -25.84 -4.77 12.40
N LYS A 189 -26.40 -4.60 11.20
CA LYS A 189 -27.51 -5.41 10.67
C LYS A 189 -27.03 -6.78 10.17
N THR A 190 -25.80 -6.90 9.67
CA THR A 190 -25.24 -8.22 9.32
C THR A 190 -24.99 -9.05 10.57
N LEU A 191 -24.47 -8.45 11.64
CA LEU A 191 -24.25 -9.14 12.91
C LEU A 191 -25.56 -9.65 13.53
N SER A 192 -26.63 -8.84 13.50
CA SER A 192 -27.95 -9.29 14.00
C SER A 192 -28.55 -10.40 13.14
N LEU A 193 -28.42 -10.33 11.82
CA LEU A 193 -28.86 -11.39 10.90
C LEU A 193 -28.08 -12.69 11.11
N VAL A 194 -26.76 -12.60 11.31
CA VAL A 194 -25.91 -13.77 11.63
C VAL A 194 -26.32 -14.38 12.96
N ALA A 195 -26.58 -13.57 13.99
CA ALA A 195 -27.04 -14.07 15.29
C ALA A 195 -28.38 -14.80 15.16
N ARG A 196 -29.34 -14.23 14.41
CA ARG A 196 -30.64 -14.85 14.14
C ARG A 196 -30.49 -16.18 13.41
N ARG A 197 -29.72 -16.23 12.31
CA ARG A 197 -29.50 -17.48 11.56
C ARG A 197 -28.80 -18.55 12.39
N LYS A 198 -27.89 -18.17 13.29
CA LYS A 198 -27.26 -19.10 14.23
C LYS A 198 -28.26 -19.68 15.23
N ALA A 199 -29.20 -18.86 15.73
CA ALA A 199 -30.28 -19.35 16.59
C ALA A 199 -31.21 -20.33 15.84
N GLU A 200 -31.65 -19.96 14.63
CA GLU A 200 -32.45 -20.84 13.76
C GLU A 200 -31.72 -22.17 13.46
N GLN A 201 -30.42 -22.12 13.19
CA GLN A 201 -29.61 -23.32 12.97
C GLN A 201 -29.54 -24.21 14.22
N GLN A 202 -29.45 -23.62 15.42
CA GLN A 202 -29.46 -24.37 16.67
C GLN A 202 -30.82 -25.01 16.96
N GLU A 203 -31.92 -24.31 16.66
CA GLU A 203 -33.27 -24.85 16.78
C GLU A 203 -33.48 -26.03 15.83
N LEU A 204 -33.15 -25.87 14.54
CA LEU A 204 -33.22 -26.96 13.57
C LEU A 204 -32.33 -28.15 13.94
N ALA A 205 -31.14 -27.90 14.51
CA ALA A 205 -30.28 -28.98 14.99
C ALA A 205 -30.91 -29.74 16.17
N ARG A 206 -31.61 -29.05 17.08
CA ARG A 206 -32.35 -29.69 18.18
C ARG A 206 -33.54 -30.49 17.66
N GLU A 207 -34.28 -29.96 16.69
CA GLU A 207 -35.39 -30.67 16.05
C GLU A 207 -34.92 -31.93 15.32
N LEU A 208 -33.82 -31.82 14.56
CA LEU A 208 -33.19 -32.97 13.90
C LEU A 208 -32.75 -34.02 14.91
N ALA A 209 -32.11 -33.63 16.01
CA ALA A 209 -31.71 -34.56 17.07
C ALA A 209 -32.93 -35.24 17.72
N ALA A 210 -34.01 -34.49 17.99
CA ALA A 210 -35.23 -35.03 18.54
C ALA A 210 -35.95 -35.99 17.59
N LEU A 211 -35.94 -35.70 16.28
CA LEU A 211 -36.47 -36.60 15.26
C LEU A 211 -35.61 -37.86 15.13
N GLN A 212 -34.29 -37.72 15.06
CA GLN A 212 -33.35 -38.84 15.01
C GLN A 212 -33.51 -39.77 16.22
N ALA A 213 -33.77 -39.23 17.42
CA ALA A 213 -34.04 -40.03 18.61
C ALA A 213 -35.37 -40.83 18.53
N LYS A 214 -36.36 -40.35 17.79
CA LYS A 214 -37.66 -41.02 17.59
C LYS A 214 -37.63 -42.09 16.49
N VAL A 215 -36.73 -41.96 15.51
CA VAL A 215 -36.55 -42.93 14.41
C VAL A 215 -36.40 -44.38 14.90
N PRO A 216 -35.48 -44.73 15.82
CA PRO A 216 -35.29 -46.13 16.22
C PRO A 216 -36.51 -46.71 16.95
N GLY A 217 -37.23 -45.90 17.72
CA GLY A 217 -38.48 -46.33 18.37
C GLY A 217 -39.56 -46.68 17.33
N LYS A 218 -39.73 -45.81 16.32
CA LYS A 218 -40.65 -46.05 15.22
C LYS A 218 -40.25 -47.22 14.33
N GLN A 219 -38.95 -47.44 14.12
CA GLN A 219 -38.43 -48.63 13.43
C GLN A 219 -38.79 -49.91 14.20
N LYS A 220 -38.56 -49.95 15.52
CA LYS A 220 -38.94 -51.10 16.35
C LYS A 220 -40.45 -51.34 16.38
N GLU A 221 -41.26 -50.28 16.42
CA GLU A 221 -42.72 -50.39 16.31
C GLU A 221 -43.14 -50.97 14.95
N ALA A 222 -42.52 -50.53 13.86
CA ALA A 222 -42.76 -51.07 12.52
C ALA A 222 -42.36 -52.54 12.42
N GLU A 223 -41.16 -52.91 12.88
CA GLU A 223 -40.69 -54.31 12.92
C GLU A 223 -41.63 -55.20 13.75
N ARG A 224 -42.13 -54.69 14.89
CA ARG A 224 -43.11 -55.42 15.71
C ARG A 224 -44.43 -55.63 14.97
N LEU A 225 -44.97 -54.59 14.32
CA LEU A 225 -46.20 -54.71 13.54
C LEU A 225 -46.03 -55.65 12.35
N GLU A 226 -44.89 -55.62 11.66
CA GLU A 226 -44.55 -56.59 10.61
C GLU A 226 -44.51 -58.02 11.14
N ALA A 227 -43.89 -58.24 12.31
CA ALA A 227 -43.88 -59.54 12.97
C ALA A 227 -45.29 -60.01 13.41
N GLU A 228 -46.19 -59.08 13.76
CA GLU A 228 -47.59 -59.37 14.10
C GLU A 228 -48.45 -59.61 12.84
N LEU A 229 -48.14 -58.98 11.70
CA LEU A 229 -48.83 -59.17 10.41
C LEU A 229 -48.50 -60.52 9.76
N GLY A 230 -47.25 -60.96 9.80
CA GLY A 230 -46.82 -62.25 9.23
C GLY A 230 -47.71 -63.46 9.59
N PRO A 231 -48.02 -63.73 10.87
CA PRO A 231 -48.91 -64.83 11.25
C PRO A 231 -50.38 -64.58 10.87
N LEU A 232 -50.83 -63.32 10.78
CA LEU A 232 -52.19 -62.98 10.32
C LEU A 232 -52.34 -63.23 8.81
N GLU A 233 -51.33 -62.85 8.03
CA GLU A 233 -51.27 -63.14 6.60
C GLU A 233 -51.18 -64.64 6.35
N ALA A 234 -50.37 -65.38 7.12
CA ALA A 234 -50.32 -66.84 7.05
C ALA A 234 -51.68 -67.48 7.37
N LYS A 235 -52.39 -67.00 8.41
CA LYS A 235 -53.76 -67.45 8.73
C LYS A 235 -54.75 -67.14 7.60
N LEU A 236 -54.64 -65.96 6.97
CA LEU A 236 -55.44 -65.58 5.81
C LEU A 236 -55.17 -66.52 4.63
N GLN A 237 -53.91 -66.83 4.34
CA GLN A 237 -53.56 -67.77 3.27
C GLN A 237 -54.08 -69.17 3.56
N ILE A 238 -53.93 -69.67 4.79
CA ILE A 238 -54.46 -70.97 5.20
C ILE A 238 -55.99 -71.00 5.04
N SER A 239 -56.70 -69.96 5.50
CA SER A 239 -58.17 -69.90 5.36
C SER A 239 -58.61 -69.80 3.90
N LEU A 240 -57.88 -69.06 3.06
CA LEU A 240 -58.12 -68.99 1.61
C LEU A 240 -57.90 -70.35 0.93
N THR A 241 -56.81 -71.06 1.26
CA THR A 241 -56.56 -72.40 0.74
C THR A 241 -57.61 -73.40 1.22
N ALA A 242 -58.00 -73.36 2.50
CA ALA A 242 -59.07 -74.19 3.04
C ALA A 242 -60.41 -73.91 2.36
N ALA A 243 -60.74 -72.63 2.09
CA ALA A 243 -61.94 -72.25 1.35
C ALA A 243 -61.90 -72.74 -0.11
N ARG A 244 -60.76 -72.60 -0.80
CA ARG A 244 -60.57 -73.12 -2.16
C ARG A 244 -60.64 -74.64 -2.21
N GLU A 245 -60.07 -75.34 -1.24
CA GLU A 245 -60.18 -76.79 -1.15
C GLU A 245 -61.61 -77.23 -0.81
N ALA A 246 -62.32 -76.53 0.06
CA ALA A 246 -63.73 -76.79 0.33
C ALA A 246 -64.58 -76.59 -0.92
N GLN A 247 -64.28 -75.56 -1.72
CA GLN A 247 -64.91 -75.33 -3.02
C GLN A 247 -64.58 -76.46 -4.00
N ARG A 248 -63.31 -76.87 -4.11
CA ARG A 248 -62.92 -78.03 -4.94
C ARG A 248 -63.55 -79.34 -4.47
N ARG A 249 -63.69 -79.58 -3.16
CA ARG A 249 -64.39 -80.75 -2.61
C ARG A 249 -65.88 -80.72 -2.95
N LYS A 250 -66.52 -79.54 -2.92
CA LYS A 250 -67.91 -79.35 -3.36
C LYS A 250 -68.06 -79.60 -4.87
N GLU A 251 -67.15 -79.07 -5.68
CA GLU A 251 -67.13 -79.28 -7.13
C GLU A 251 -66.85 -80.75 -7.50
N ALA A 252 -65.92 -81.43 -6.81
CA ALA A 252 -65.64 -82.85 -7.01
C ALA A 252 -66.81 -83.76 -6.57
N ALA A 253 -67.48 -83.42 -5.45
CA ALA A 253 -68.68 -84.13 -5.02
C ALA A 253 -69.86 -83.97 -6.00
N LEU A 254 -69.96 -82.82 -6.67
CA LEU A 254 -70.97 -82.56 -7.71
C LEU A 254 -70.56 -83.11 -9.09
N GLY A 255 -69.26 -83.21 -9.38
CA GLY A 255 -68.72 -83.70 -10.64
C GLY A 255 -68.80 -85.22 -10.82
N GLY A 256 -68.77 -86.00 -9.72
CA GLY A 256 -68.93 -87.46 -9.79
C GLY A 256 -70.33 -87.91 -10.21
N MET A 257 -71.37 -87.14 -9.89
CA MET A 257 -72.75 -87.45 -10.29
C MET A 257 -73.01 -87.21 -11.79
N ALA A 258 -72.29 -86.27 -12.42
CA ALA A 258 -72.43 -86.00 -13.84
C ALA A 258 -71.70 -87.05 -14.71
N ASP A 259 -70.49 -87.46 -14.31
CA ASP A 259 -69.73 -88.49 -15.03
C ASP A 259 -70.39 -89.88 -14.94
N ASP A 260 -71.00 -90.25 -13.80
CA ASP A 260 -71.76 -91.50 -13.67
C ASP A 260 -73.01 -91.53 -14.57
N LEU A 261 -73.67 -90.38 -14.78
CA LEU A 261 -74.80 -90.25 -15.69
C LEU A 261 -74.36 -90.32 -17.15
N GLU A 262 -73.23 -89.71 -17.52
CA GLU A 262 -72.68 -89.82 -18.87
C GLU A 262 -72.20 -91.24 -19.21
N GLN A 263 -71.54 -91.93 -18.27
CA GLN A 263 -71.14 -93.33 -18.46
C GLN A 263 -72.35 -94.25 -18.63
N ARG A 264 -73.43 -94.04 -17.86
CA ARG A 264 -74.70 -94.75 -18.07
C ARG A 264 -75.30 -94.42 -19.43
N ALA A 265 -75.35 -93.16 -19.85
CA ALA A 265 -75.89 -92.78 -21.16
C ALA A 265 -75.11 -93.41 -22.32
N ARG A 266 -73.77 -93.50 -22.22
CA ARG A 266 -72.93 -94.20 -23.20
C ARG A 266 -73.22 -95.70 -23.23
N TRP A 267 -73.39 -96.33 -22.06
CA TRP A 267 -73.77 -97.74 -21.98
C TRP A 267 -75.15 -98.00 -22.58
N TRP A 268 -76.13 -97.15 -22.29
CA TRP A 268 -77.47 -97.24 -22.87
C TRP A 268 -77.44 -97.08 -24.40
N ARG A 269 -76.70 -96.11 -24.94
CA ARG A 269 -76.52 -95.97 -26.41
C ARG A 269 -75.83 -97.17 -27.04
N ALA A 270 -74.77 -97.69 -26.42
CA ALA A 270 -74.09 -98.88 -26.91
C ALA A 270 -75.01 -100.12 -26.88
N SER A 271 -75.83 -100.26 -25.83
CA SER A 271 -76.83 -101.34 -25.75
C SER A 271 -77.94 -101.18 -26.80
N GLU A 272 -78.34 -99.94 -27.11
CA GLU A 272 -79.29 -99.62 -28.16
C GLU A 272 -78.71 -99.98 -29.55
N ASP A 273 -77.45 -99.65 -29.82
CA ASP A 273 -76.78 -99.98 -31.08
C ASP A 273 -76.63 -101.50 -31.28
N VAL A 274 -76.29 -102.26 -30.21
CA VAL A 274 -76.24 -103.73 -30.26
C VAL A 274 -77.62 -104.34 -30.50
N LEU A 275 -78.66 -103.82 -29.84
CA LEU A 275 -80.04 -104.29 -30.05
C LEU A 275 -80.54 -103.97 -31.46
N LYS A 276 -80.15 -102.83 -32.04
CA LYS A 276 -80.45 -102.48 -33.44
C LYS A 276 -79.75 -103.43 -34.43
N GLN A 277 -78.52 -103.88 -34.14
CA GLN A 277 -77.78 -104.84 -34.98
C GLN A 277 -78.34 -106.27 -34.91
N VAL A 278 -78.93 -106.70 -33.80
CA VAL A 278 -79.49 -108.06 -33.63
C VAL A 278 -80.91 -108.20 -34.20
N LEU A 279 -81.65 -107.10 -34.35
CA LEU A 279 -83.05 -107.12 -34.79
C LEU A 279 -83.26 -106.77 -36.28
N ASP A 280 -82.20 -106.60 -37.07
CA ASP A 280 -82.26 -106.30 -38.52
C ASP A 280 -83.25 -105.16 -38.88
N LEU A 281 -83.38 -104.17 -37.99
CA LEU A 281 -84.21 -102.99 -38.21
C LEU A 281 -83.42 -101.98 -39.03
N LYS A 282 -83.59 -102.03 -40.36
CA LYS A 282 -83.12 -100.98 -41.27
C LYS A 282 -83.89 -99.68 -41.05
N THR A 283 -83.24 -98.73 -40.37
CA THR A 283 -82.96 -97.32 -40.76
C THR A 283 -82.48 -96.55 -39.54
#